data_AF-A0A661S8D7-F1
#
_entry.id   AF-A0A661S8D7-F1
#
_cell.length_a   1.000
_cell.length_b   1.000
_cell.length_c   1.000
_cell.angle_alpha   90.00
_cell.angle_beta   90.00
_cell.angle_gamma   90.00
#
_symmetry.space_group_name_H-M   'P 1'
#
loop_
_entity.id
_entity.type
_entity.pdbx_description
1 polymer ?
#
loop_
_entity_poly.entity_id
_entity_poly.type
_entity_poly.pdbx_seq_one_letter_code
_entity_poly.pdbx_strand_id
1 'polypeptide(L)'
;TQTLLANLEDPTTRGNLDLLKPEPRKLVDAFLKERKLPDELGQDFIHALQEVLSGLVKVAVKTEDLRAALLKGGSPATPAEMKKRFEEYLDELTKGHEPGKVRIVLE
;
A
#
# COMPACT_ATOMS: atom_id res chain seq x y z
N THR A 1 22.18 9.34 9.37
CA THR A 1 21.11 8.49 9.94
C THR A 1 20.03 9.28 10.67
N GLN A 2 20.35 10.28 11.49
CA GLN A 2 19.35 11.03 12.28
C GLN A 2 18.18 11.59 11.46
N THR A 3 18.44 12.16 10.27
CA THR A 3 17.39 12.66 9.38
C THR A 3 16.44 11.56 8.89
N LEU A 4 16.96 10.37 8.60
CA LEU A 4 16.16 9.24 8.14
C LEU A 4 15.26 8.73 9.27
N LEU A 5 15.79 8.63 10.49
CA LEU A 5 15.01 8.26 11.67
C LEU A 5 13.91 9.29 11.95
N ALA A 6 14.23 10.59 11.89
CA ALA A 6 13.24 11.65 12.08
C ALA A 6 12.09 11.57 11.06
N ASN A 7 12.41 11.33 9.78
CA ASN A 7 11.39 11.17 8.74
C ASN A 7 10.50 9.95 8.95
N LEU A 8 11.06 8.82 9.42
CA LEU A 8 10.31 7.59 9.66
C LEU A 8 9.51 7.63 10.98
N GLU A 9 9.94 8.43 11.96
CA GLU A 9 9.24 8.62 13.22
C GLU A 9 8.14 9.70 13.13
N ASP A 10 8.11 10.49 12.05
CA ASP A 10 7.04 11.45 11.78
C ASP A 10 5.66 10.74 11.72
N PRO A 11 4.60 11.33 12.31
CA PRO A 11 3.27 10.71 12.34
C PRO A 11 2.72 10.33 10.96
N THR A 12 3.02 11.11 9.92
CA THR A 12 2.55 10.87 8.56
C THR A 12 3.21 9.63 7.99
N THR A 13 4.54 9.53 8.10
CA THR A 13 5.31 8.39 7.60
C THR A 13 5.04 7.13 8.40
N ARG A 14 4.78 7.23 9.71
CA ARG A 14 4.36 6.08 10.52
C ARG A 14 3.10 5.43 9.99
N GLY A 15 2.12 6.21 9.52
CA GLY A 15 0.93 5.65 8.86
C GLY A 15 1.26 4.83 7.61
N ASN A 16 2.31 5.19 6.88
CA ASN A 16 2.76 4.45 5.70
C ASN A 16 3.43 3.11 6.05
N LEU A 17 3.99 2.95 7.26
CA LEU A 17 4.56 1.67 7.71
C LEU A 17 3.49 0.57 7.75
N ASP A 18 2.25 0.93 8.09
CA ASP A 18 1.11 0.01 8.07
C ASP A 18 0.66 -0.39 6.66
N LEU A 19 1.14 0.31 5.64
CA LEU A 19 0.84 0.07 4.23
C LEU A 19 1.95 -0.69 3.50
N LEU A 20 3.09 -0.93 4.17
CA LEU A 20 4.13 -1.80 3.66
C LEU A 20 3.72 -3.27 3.77
N LYS A 21 4.22 -4.08 2.82
CA LYS A 21 4.16 -5.53 2.94
C LYS A 21 4.98 -6.01 4.16
N PRO A 22 4.67 -7.20 4.73
CA PRO A 22 5.34 -7.70 5.92
C PRO A 22 6.87 -7.75 5.84
N GLU A 23 7.44 -8.19 4.71
CA GLU A 23 8.90 -8.31 4.57
C GLU A 23 9.61 -6.94 4.53
N PRO A 24 9.25 -5.98 3.66
CA PRO A 24 9.77 -4.61 3.72
C PRO A 24 9.59 -3.95 5.09
N ARG A 25 8.43 -4.15 5.73
CA ARG A 25 8.14 -3.60 7.05
C ARG A 25 9.12 -4.09 8.10
N LYS A 26 9.42 -5.40 8.14
CA LYS A 26 10.39 -5.96 9.09
C LYS A 26 11.76 -5.29 8.97
N LEU A 27 12.21 -5.00 7.75
CA LEU A 27 13.50 -4.34 7.53
C LEU A 27 13.52 -2.91 8.09
N VAL A 28 12.44 -2.16 7.87
CA VAL A 28 12.30 -0.80 8.40
C VAL A 28 12.14 -0.79 9.91
N ASP A 29 11.37 -1.72 10.48
CA ASP A 29 11.17 -1.87 11.92
C ASP A 29 12.47 -2.25 12.64
N ALA A 30 13.27 -3.15 12.05
CA ALA A 30 14.60 -3.49 12.56
C ALA A 30 15.53 -2.28 12.58
N PHE A 31 15.55 -1.49 11.50
CA PHE A 31 16.30 -0.24 11.45
C PHE A 31 15.84 0.78 12.49
N LEU A 32 14.53 0.96 12.68
CA LEU A 32 13.97 1.85 13.70
C LEU A 32 14.32 1.42 15.13
N LYS A 33 14.41 0.11 15.37
CA LYS A 33 14.80 -0.47 16.66
C LYS A 33 16.30 -0.31 16.93
N GLU A 34 17.14 -0.63 15.95
CA GLU A 34 18.60 -0.56 16.08
C GLU A 34 19.11 0.89 16.06
N ARG A 35 18.35 1.80 15.41
CA ARG A 35 18.70 3.22 15.23
C ARG A 35 20.07 3.45 14.58
N LYS A 36 20.62 2.41 13.94
CA LYS A 36 21.89 2.40 13.21
C LYS A 36 21.63 1.81 11.83
N LEU A 37 22.28 2.37 10.81
CA LEU A 37 22.25 1.76 9.48
C LEU A 37 23.02 0.43 9.52
N PRO A 38 22.52 -0.60 8.82
CA PRO A 38 23.31 -1.82 8.59
C PRO A 38 24.64 -1.48 7.92
N ASP A 39 25.67 -2.28 8.19
CA ASP A 39 27.00 -2.06 7.59
C ASP A 39 26.97 -2.31 6.06
N GLU A 40 26.08 -3.20 5.58
CA GLU A 40 25.74 -3.37 4.17
C GLU A 40 24.28 -3.00 3.89
N LEU A 41 24.07 -2.08 2.94
CA LEU A 41 22.74 -1.66 2.51
C LEU A 41 22.22 -2.59 1.40
N GLY A 42 21.45 -3.60 1.79
CA GLY A 42 20.75 -4.46 0.84
C GLY A 42 19.71 -3.68 0.01
N GLN A 43 19.52 -4.08 -1.26
CA GLN A 43 18.55 -3.44 -2.15
C GLN A 43 17.13 -3.45 -1.59
N ASP A 44 16.73 -4.55 -0.95
CA ASP A 44 15.38 -4.67 -0.37
C ASP A 44 15.13 -3.63 0.74
N PHE A 45 16.14 -3.33 1.56
CA PHE A 45 16.03 -2.30 2.57
C PHE A 45 15.94 -0.90 1.95
N ILE A 46 16.73 -0.63 0.91
CA ILE A 46 16.67 0.64 0.18
C ILE A 46 15.29 0.83 -0.46
N HIS A 47 14.76 -0.20 -1.11
CA HIS A 47 13.42 -0.16 -1.69
C HIS A 47 12.34 0.04 -0.62
N ALA A 48 12.45 -0.64 0.52
CA ALA A 48 11.50 -0.46 1.63
C ALA A 48 11.50 0.99 2.17
N LEU A 49 12.68 1.61 2.30
CA LEU A 49 12.80 3.01 2.70
C LEU A 49 12.23 3.97 1.65
N GLN A 50 12.49 3.73 0.37
CA GLN A 50 11.92 4.54 -0.71
C GLN A 50 10.40 4.44 -0.73
N GLU A 51 9.86 3.25 -0.55
CA GLU A 51 8.43 2.99 -0.56
C GLU A 51 7.72 3.70 0.59
N VAL A 52 8.18 3.56 1.83
CA VAL A 52 7.54 4.21 2.98
C VAL A 52 7.62 5.74 2.92
N LEU A 53 8.71 6.27 2.37
CA LEU A 53 8.93 7.71 2.20
C LEU A 53 8.27 8.28 0.93
N SER A 54 7.67 7.43 0.08
CA SER A 54 7.03 7.87 -1.17
C SER A 54 5.67 8.55 -0.97
N GLY A 55 5.10 8.50 0.25
CA GLY A 55 3.76 8.98 0.53
C GLY A 55 2.71 7.97 0.07
N LEU A 56 2.72 6.77 0.66
CA LEU A 56 1.74 5.74 0.36
C LEU A 56 0.31 6.21 0.67
N VAL A 57 -0.63 5.76 -0.14
CA VAL A 57 -2.05 6.09 0.01
C VAL A 57 -2.83 4.84 0.34
N LYS A 58 -3.46 4.81 1.51
CA LYS A 58 -4.42 3.76 1.87
C LYS A 58 -5.71 3.97 1.08
N VAL A 59 -6.14 2.93 0.39
CA VAL A 59 -7.46 2.86 -0.22
C VAL A 59 -8.22 1.73 0.44
N ALA A 60 -9.20 2.06 1.29
CA ALA A 60 -10.03 1.08 1.97
C ALA A 60 -11.14 0.58 1.04
N VAL A 61 -11.31 -0.74 0.95
CA VAL A 61 -12.37 -1.40 0.17
C VAL A 61 -13.20 -2.22 1.14
N LYS A 62 -14.48 -1.84 1.30
CA LYS A 62 -15.42 -2.63 2.09
C LYS A 62 -15.94 -3.80 1.26
N THR A 63 -16.09 -4.95 1.91
CA THR A 63 -16.61 -6.16 1.24
C THR A 63 -17.99 -5.95 0.59
N GLU A 64 -18.88 -5.17 1.23
CA GLU A 64 -20.21 -4.83 0.69
C GLU A 64 -20.13 -4.01 -0.60
N ASP A 65 -19.23 -3.02 -0.66
CA ASP A 65 -19.05 -2.14 -1.83
C ASP A 65 -18.45 -2.93 -3.00
N LEU A 66 -17.44 -3.77 -2.71
CA LEU A 66 -16.88 -4.69 -3.69
C LEU A 66 -17.93 -5.64 -4.25
N ARG A 67 -18.76 -6.25 -3.37
CA ARG A 67 -19.85 -7.13 -3.78
C ARG A 67 -20.85 -6.38 -4.68
N ALA A 68 -21.26 -5.17 -4.29
CA ALA A 68 -22.17 -4.36 -5.09
C ALA A 68 -21.58 -4.04 -6.47
N ALA A 69 -20.29 -3.69 -6.54
CA ALA A 69 -19.59 -3.42 -7.79
C ALA A 69 -19.55 -4.66 -8.72
N LEU A 70 -19.25 -5.84 -8.17
CA LEU A 70 -19.22 -7.08 -8.94
C LEU A 70 -20.61 -7.49 -9.48
N LEU A 71 -21.68 -7.13 -8.76
CA LEU A 71 -23.06 -7.39 -9.16
C LEU A 71 -23.65 -6.31 -10.09
N LYS A 72 -22.90 -5.24 -10.36
CA LYS A 72 -23.33 -4.14 -11.26
C LYS A 72 -23.64 -4.69 -12.65
N GLY A 73 -24.87 -4.53 -13.12
CA GLY A 73 -25.32 -5.10 -14.40
C GLY A 73 -25.97 -6.49 -14.29
N GLY A 74 -26.15 -7.02 -13.08
CA GLY A 74 -26.96 -8.22 -12.82
C GLY A 74 -26.20 -9.54 -12.83
N SER A 75 -26.98 -10.63 -12.64
CA SER A 75 -26.55 -12.02 -12.58
C SER A 75 -27.49 -12.90 -13.44
N PRO A 76 -26.99 -13.95 -14.12
CA PRO A 76 -25.60 -14.41 -14.15
C PRO A 76 -24.69 -13.48 -14.97
N ALA A 77 -23.39 -13.54 -14.71
CA ALA A 77 -22.36 -12.81 -15.44
C ALA A 77 -21.24 -13.77 -15.88
N THR A 78 -20.67 -13.49 -17.04
CA THR A 78 -19.50 -14.19 -17.57
C THR A 78 -18.24 -13.78 -16.80
N PRO A 79 -17.17 -14.60 -16.84
CA PRO A 79 -15.88 -14.20 -16.25
C PRO A 79 -15.32 -12.89 -16.83
N ALA A 80 -15.58 -12.59 -18.11
CA ALA A 80 -15.15 -11.36 -18.75
C ALA A 80 -15.86 -10.13 -18.16
N GLU A 81 -17.18 -10.23 -17.95
CA GLU A 81 -17.95 -9.16 -17.31
C GLU A 81 -17.50 -8.94 -15.86
N MET A 82 -17.22 -10.02 -15.11
CA MET A 82 -16.76 -9.91 -13.72
C MET A 82 -15.40 -9.20 -13.61
N LYS A 83 -14.44 -9.54 -14.49
CA LYS A 83 -13.14 -8.85 -14.54
C LYS A 83 -13.31 -7.37 -14.88
N LYS A 84 -14.08 -7.06 -15.91
CA LYS A 84 -14.34 -5.68 -16.32
C LYS A 84 -14.97 -4.85 -15.19
N ARG A 85 -15.96 -5.38 -14.48
CA ARG A 85 -16.60 -4.70 -13.34
C ARG A 85 -15.61 -4.42 -12.21
N PHE A 86 -14.72 -5.38 -11.94
CA PHE A 86 -13.68 -5.21 -10.91
C PHE A 86 -12.64 -4.17 -11.32
N GLU A 87 -12.18 -4.20 -12.57
CA GLU A 87 -11.26 -3.21 -13.14
C GLU A 87 -11.87 -1.80 -13.06
N GLU A 88 -13.11 -1.62 -13.53
CA GLU A 88 -13.82 -0.33 -13.46
C GLU A 88 -13.96 0.17 -12.02
N TYR A 89 -14.26 -0.72 -11.07
CA TYR A 89 -14.35 -0.38 -9.66
C TYR A 89 -13.02 0.10 -9.08
N LEU A 90 -11.91 -0.60 -9.38
CA LEU A 90 -10.58 -0.20 -8.94
C LEU A 90 -10.14 1.12 -9.58
N ASP A 91 -10.42 1.31 -10.86
CA ASP A 91 -10.10 2.55 -11.59
C ASP A 91 -10.83 3.75 -10.99
N GLU A 92 -12.13 3.59 -10.66
CA GLU A 92 -12.89 4.65 -9.99
C GLU A 92 -12.32 4.95 -8.60
N LEU A 93 -12.01 3.91 -7.82
CA LEU A 93 -11.55 4.05 -6.44
C LEU A 93 -10.13 4.65 -6.34
N THR A 94 -9.28 4.36 -7.33
CA THR A 94 -7.89 4.83 -7.36
C THR A 94 -7.69 6.06 -8.23
N LYS A 95 -8.78 6.62 -8.79
CA LYS A 95 -8.75 7.80 -9.65
C LYS A 95 -8.06 8.99 -8.98
N GLY A 96 -7.08 9.56 -9.66
CA GLY A 96 -6.32 10.71 -9.16
C GLY A 96 -5.18 10.35 -8.22
N HIS A 97 -4.99 9.07 -7.91
CA HIS A 97 -3.81 8.59 -7.20
C HIS A 97 -2.73 8.09 -8.16
N GLU A 98 -1.48 8.16 -7.72
CA GLU A 98 -0.36 7.55 -8.43
C GLU A 98 -0.36 6.04 -8.19
N PRO A 99 -0.45 5.18 -9.24
CA PRO A 99 -0.66 3.74 -9.06
C PRO A 99 0.40 3.06 -8.18
N GLY A 100 1.66 3.50 -8.25
CA GLY A 100 2.75 2.94 -7.45
C GLY A 100 2.61 3.14 -5.94
N LYS A 101 1.85 4.17 -5.52
CA LYS A 101 1.70 4.58 -4.12
C LYS A 101 0.43 4.06 -3.47
N VAL A 102 -0.51 3.54 -4.27
CA VAL A 102 -1.78 3.03 -3.75
C VAL A 102 -1.58 1.68 -3.06
N ARG A 103 -2.16 1.53 -1.87
CA ARG A 103 -2.24 0.27 -1.13
C ARG A 103 -3.69 0.01 -0.79
N ILE A 104 -4.29 -0.94 -1.51
CA ILE A 104 -5.67 -1.37 -1.31
C ILE A 104 -5.73 -2.24 -0.05
N VAL A 105 -6.61 -1.89 0.88
CA VAL A 105 -6.85 -2.62 2.13
C VAL A 105 -8.30 -3.06 2.14
N LEU A 106 -8.55 -4.38 2.24
CA LEU A 106 -9.89 -4.92 2.36
C LEU A 106 -10.36 -4.84 3.83
N GLU A 107 -11.56 -4.31 4.04
CA GLU A 107 -12.24 -4.16 5.33
C GLU A 107 -13.51 -5.02 5.42
#